data_AF-A0A1M3L518-F1
#
_entry.id   AF-A0A1M3L518-F1
#
_cell.length_a   1.000
_cell.length_b   1.000
_cell.length_c   1.000
_cell.angle_alpha   90.00
_cell.angle_beta   90.00
_cell.angle_gamma   90.00
#
_symmetry.space_group_name_H-M   'P 1'
#
loop_
_entity.id
_entity.type
_entity.pdbx_description
1 polymer ?
#
loop_
_entity_poly.entity_id
_entity_poly.type
_entity_poly.pdbx_seq_one_letter_code
_entity_poly.pdbx_strand_id
1 'polypeptide(L)'
;MTNLALRSEVEALVREVEKTHRYSMSRIYGLYNRVFGTNETSQSCASCLIRKVRELKNWLAKNSDNERIADKETTVVQSASVKTAKKHLKKDK
;
A
#
# COMPACT_ATOMS: atom_id res chain seq x y z
N MET A 1 0.73 -13.96 20.82
CA MET A 1 1.21 -14.07 19.42
C MET A 1 2.66 -13.63 19.38
N THR A 2 3.56 -14.44 18.82
CA THR A 2 4.96 -14.05 18.65
C THR A 2 5.10 -13.16 17.40
N ASN A 3 6.09 -12.26 17.39
CA ASN A 3 6.34 -11.33 16.28
C ASN A 3 6.54 -12.08 14.93
N LEU A 4 7.09 -13.29 14.99
CA LEU A 4 7.34 -14.15 13.84
C LEU A 4 6.04 -14.65 13.17
N ALA A 5 5.03 -15.04 13.97
CA ALA A 5 3.74 -15.49 13.44
C ALA A 5 3.02 -14.35 12.71
N LEU A 6 3.03 -13.16 13.31
CA LEU A 6 2.43 -11.97 12.70
C LEU A 6 3.10 -11.61 11.37
N ARG A 7 4.43 -11.69 11.29
CA ARG A 7 5.17 -11.45 10.05
C ARG A 7 4.78 -12.42 8.94
N SER A 8 4.67 -13.72 9.26
CA SER A 8 4.27 -14.74 8.30
C SER A 8 2.84 -14.51 7.79
N GLU A 9 1.91 -14.13 8.66
CA GLU A 9 0.53 -13.79 8.26
C GLU A 9 0.47 -12.59 7.31
N VAL A 10 1.27 -11.55 7.58
CA VAL A 10 1.35 -10.36 6.72
C VAL A 10 1.98 -10.70 5.37
N GLU A 11 3.04 -11.52 5.34
CA GLU A 11 3.66 -11.97 4.09
C GLU A 11 2.67 -12.79 3.24
N ALA A 12 1.96 -13.73 3.86
CA ALA A 12 0.95 -14.53 3.18
C ALA A 12 -0.16 -13.67 2.57
N LEU A 13 -0.65 -12.67 3.32
CA LEU A 13 -1.63 -11.71 2.81
C LEU A 13 -1.09 -10.95 1.58
N VAL A 14 0.11 -10.39 1.66
CA VAL A 14 0.69 -9.60 0.56
C VAL A 14 0.87 -10.47 -0.69
N ARG A 15 1.44 -11.68 -0.56
CA ARG A 15 1.61 -12.60 -1.69
C ARG A 15 0.29 -13.01 -2.34
N GLU A 16 -0.74 -13.27 -1.53
CA GLU A 16 -2.08 -13.61 -2.03
C GLU A 16 -2.69 -12.45 -2.81
N VAL A 17 -2.59 -11.22 -2.29
CA VAL A 17 -3.11 -10.01 -2.93
C VAL A 17 -2.35 -9.71 -4.23
N GLU A 18 -1.02 -9.83 -4.25
CA GLU A 18 -0.22 -9.61 -5.47
C GLU A 18 -0.55 -10.64 -6.56
N LYS A 19 -0.83 -11.88 -6.19
CA LYS A 19 -1.19 -12.94 -7.13
C LYS A 19 -2.62 -12.79 -7.66
N THR A 20 -3.58 -12.43 -6.81
CA THR A 20 -5.02 -12.55 -7.10
C THR A 20 -5.72 -11.21 -7.30
N HIS A 21 -5.11 -10.11 -6.85
CA HIS A 21 -5.75 -8.80 -6.68
C HIS A 21 -7.05 -8.83 -5.86
N ARG A 22 -7.26 -9.86 -5.02
CA ARG A 22 -8.41 -9.96 -4.12
C ARG A 22 -8.07 -9.33 -2.77
N TYR A 23 -8.81 -8.30 -2.42
CA TYR A 23 -8.61 -7.56 -1.17
C TYR A 23 -9.68 -7.98 -0.15
N SER A 24 -9.28 -8.75 0.86
CA SER A 24 -10.16 -9.09 1.98
C SER A 24 -10.14 -7.99 3.04
N MET A 25 -11.27 -7.30 3.19
CA MET A 25 -11.46 -6.18 4.10
C MET A 25 -11.00 -6.48 5.53
N SER A 26 -11.64 -7.47 6.14
CA SER A 26 -11.45 -7.84 7.54
C SER A 26 -10.03 -8.34 7.78
N ARG A 27 -9.46 -9.05 6.80
CA ARG A 27 -8.09 -9.57 6.89
C ARG A 27 -7.06 -8.45 6.83
N ILE A 28 -7.22 -7.49 5.91
CA ILE A 28 -6.30 -6.36 5.75
C ILE A 28 -6.32 -5.47 6.99
N TYR A 29 -7.50 -5.03 7.44
CA TYR A 29 -7.60 -4.17 8.62
C TYR A 29 -7.26 -4.90 9.91
N GLY A 30 -7.62 -6.17 10.05
CA GLY A 30 -7.25 -6.99 11.20
C GLY A 30 -5.73 -7.11 11.36
N LEU A 31 -4.99 -7.34 10.28
CA LEU A 31 -3.53 -7.38 10.31
C LEU A 31 -2.92 -6.00 10.48
N TYR A 32 -3.43 -4.98 9.79
CA TYR A 32 -2.95 -3.60 9.94
C TYR A 32 -3.03 -3.10 11.38
N ASN A 33 -4.19 -3.28 12.02
CA ASN A 33 -4.41 -2.88 13.40
C ASN A 33 -3.46 -3.60 14.38
N ARG A 34 -3.19 -4.89 14.15
CA ARG A 34 -2.24 -5.65 14.97
C ARG A 34 -0.79 -5.20 14.76
N VAL A 35 -0.40 -4.92 13.52
CA VAL A 35 0.97 -4.51 13.16
C VAL A 35 1.30 -3.11 13.68
N PHE A 36 0.37 -2.16 13.53
CA PHE A 36 0.58 -0.76 13.88
C PHE A 36 0.00 -0.36 15.24
N GLY A 37 -0.64 -1.28 15.96
CA GLY A 37 -1.27 -1.00 17.25
C GLY A 37 -2.46 -0.04 17.14
N THR A 38 -3.13 -0.01 15.99
CA THR A 38 -4.26 0.88 15.73
C THR A 38 -5.60 0.17 15.94
N ASN A 39 -6.68 0.94 15.97
CA ASN A 39 -8.05 0.42 16.04
C ASN A 39 -8.91 1.01 14.91
N GLU A 40 -8.36 1.02 13.68
CA GLU A 40 -9.12 1.55 12.54
C GLU A 40 -10.30 0.65 12.20
N THR A 41 -11.44 1.30 11.94
CA THR A 41 -12.63 0.62 11.43
C THR A 41 -12.45 0.30 9.95
N SER A 42 -12.80 -0.92 9.55
CA SER A 42 -12.66 -1.40 8.17
C SER A 42 -13.43 -0.52 7.17
N GLN A 43 -12.77 -0.14 6.07
CA GLN A 43 -13.35 0.70 5.01
C GLN A 43 -13.40 -0.04 3.67
N SER A 44 -14.55 -0.02 2.99
CA SER A 44 -14.79 -0.72 1.72
C SER A 44 -14.17 -0.12 0.48
N CYS A 45 -13.53 1.03 0.62
CA CYS A 45 -12.87 1.69 -0.49
C CYS A 45 -11.66 0.88 -0.99
N ALA A 46 -11.68 0.50 -2.26
CA ALA A 46 -10.60 -0.26 -2.89
C ALA A 46 -9.24 0.45 -2.76
N SER A 47 -9.20 1.77 -2.92
CA SER A 47 -7.95 2.53 -2.79
C SER A 47 -7.45 2.56 -1.34
N CYS A 48 -8.33 2.55 -0.34
CA CYS A 48 -7.95 2.40 1.07
C CYS A 48 -7.31 1.03 1.30
N LEU A 49 -7.92 -0.05 0.81
CA LEU A 49 -7.38 -1.40 0.94
C LEU A 49 -6.00 -1.53 0.28
N ILE A 50 -5.83 -0.99 -0.93
CA ILE A 50 -4.55 -0.98 -1.65
C ILE A 50 -3.48 -0.23 -0.83
N ARG A 51 -3.82 0.94 -0.27
CA ARG A 51 -2.89 1.73 0.55
C ARG A 51 -2.45 0.94 1.78
N LYS A 52 -3.39 0.33 2.50
CA LYS A 52 -3.08 -0.48 3.70
C LYS A 52 -2.20 -1.69 3.37
N VAL A 53 -2.43 -2.37 2.25
CA VAL A 53 -1.55 -3.47 1.79
C VAL A 53 -0.14 -2.97 1.48
N ARG A 54 0.01 -1.79 0.85
CA ARG A 54 1.33 -1.19 0.59
C ARG A 54 2.08 -0.85 1.87
N GLU A 55 1.37 -0.32 2.87
CA GLU A 55 1.96 -0.03 4.19
C GLU A 55 2.43 -1.31 4.90
N LEU A 56 1.63 -2.38 4.83
CA LEU A 56 2.00 -3.71 5.35
C LEU A 56 3.23 -4.28 4.64
N LYS A 57 3.32 -4.14 3.31
CA LYS A 57 4.50 -4.53 2.52
C LYS A 57 5.75 -3.74 2.93
N ASN A 58 5.61 -2.43 3.14
CA ASN A 58 6.71 -1.59 3.62
C ASN A 58 7.16 -1.98 5.03
N TRP A 59 6.22 -2.35 5.90
CA TRP A 59 6.54 -2.89 7.22
C TRP A 59 7.33 -4.19 7.12
N LEU A 60 6.96 -5.11 6.22
CA LEU A 60 7.75 -6.32 5.98
C LEU A 60 9.18 -6.02 5.54
N ALA A 61 9.38 -5.06 4.63
CA ALA A 61 10.71 -4.67 4.16
C ALA A 61 11.58 -4.19 5.33
N LYS A 62 11.10 -3.21 6.11
CA LYS A 62 11.83 -2.65 7.26
C LYS A 62 12.19 -3.68 8.34
N ASN A 63 11.35 -4.68 8.55
CA ASN A 63 11.61 -5.77 9.49
C ASN A 63 12.47 -6.91 8.88
N SER A 64 12.69 -6.90 7.57
CA SER A 64 13.64 -7.75 6.86
C SER A 64 15.04 -7.13 6.81
N ASP A 65 15.11 -5.80 6.74
CA ASP A 65 16.36 -5.03 6.67
C ASP A 65 17.23 -5.13 7.95
N ASN A 66 16.68 -5.53 9.10
CA ASN A 66 17.51 -5.80 10.29
C ASN A 66 18.47 -6.99 10.09
N GLU A 67 18.24 -7.84 9.08
CA GLU A 67 19.14 -8.95 8.74
C GLU A 67 19.71 -8.91 7.31
N ARG A 68 19.35 -7.94 6.46
CA ARG A 68 19.77 -7.92 5.05
C ARG A 68 19.95 -6.51 4.49
N ILE A 69 21.09 -5.89 4.77
CA ILE A 69 21.66 -4.89 3.87
C ILE A 69 22.01 -5.62 2.55
N ALA A 70 21.13 -5.61 1.55
CA ALA A 70 21.40 -5.75 0.11
C ALA A 70 20.12 -6.19 -0.65
N ASP A 71 19.47 -5.27 -1.36
CA ASP A 71 19.68 -5.06 -2.81
C ASP A 71 18.48 -4.35 -3.46
N LYS A 72 18.79 -3.25 -4.15
CA LYS A 72 18.09 -2.61 -5.28
C LYS A 72 16.64 -2.12 -5.15
N GLU A 73 16.56 -0.78 -5.06
CA GLU A 73 15.91 0.10 -6.04
C GLU A 73 15.20 -0.60 -7.22
N THR A 74 13.87 -0.46 -7.28
CA THR A 74 13.12 -0.45 -8.54
C THR A 74 11.96 0.54 -8.41
N THR A 75 12.26 1.78 -8.76
CA THR A 75 11.55 2.59 -9.75
C THR A 75 10.18 2.03 -10.20
N VAL A 76 9.08 2.69 -9.81
CA VAL A 76 7.99 3.00 -10.75
C VAL A 76 7.55 4.44 -10.51
N VAL A 77 8.05 5.28 -11.40
CA VAL A 77 7.70 6.68 -11.59
C VAL A 77 6.65 6.74 -12.71
N GLN A 78 5.58 7.51 -12.48
CA GLN A 78 4.70 8.19 -13.47
C GLN A 78 3.75 7.29 -14.31
N SER A 79 2.57 7.70 -14.81
CA SER A 79 1.83 8.98 -14.99
C SER A 79 0.37 8.61 -15.42
N ALA A 80 -0.68 9.42 -15.31
CA ALA A 80 -1.04 10.56 -16.18
C ALA A 80 -2.33 11.23 -15.61
N SER A 81 -2.40 12.55 -15.43
CA SER A 81 -2.71 13.59 -16.44
C SER A 81 -4.12 13.48 -17.06
N VAL A 82 -5.05 14.33 -16.61
CA VAL A 82 -6.15 14.82 -17.45
C VAL A 82 -6.01 16.35 -17.54
N LYS A 83 -5.84 16.82 -18.77
CA LYS A 83 -5.69 18.21 -19.20
C LYS A 83 -7.07 18.83 -19.41
N THR A 84 -7.23 20.14 -19.20
CA THR A 84 -7.86 21.02 -20.22
C THR A 84 -7.53 22.48 -19.95
N ALA A 85 -6.95 23.10 -20.97
CA ALA A 85 -6.67 24.52 -21.08
C ALA A 85 -7.94 25.34 -21.34
N LYS A 86 -7.99 26.58 -20.86
CA LYS A 86 -8.78 27.66 -21.47
C LYS A 86 -7.89 28.88 -21.67
N LYS A 87 -7.36 28.99 -22.88
CA LYS A 87 -6.80 30.21 -23.46
C LYS A 87 -7.98 30.97 -24.08
N HIS A 88 -8.23 32.22 -23.70
CA HIS A 88 -8.93 33.15 -24.57
C HIS A 88 -8.22 34.50 -24.53
N LEU A 89 -7.72 34.89 -25.70
CA LEU A 89 -7.01 36.11 -26.01
C LEU A 89 -7.85 36.87 -27.03
N LYS A 90 -8.23 38.11 -26.74
CA LYS A 90 -8.51 39.22 -27.69
C LYS A 90 -9.08 40.40 -26.89
N LYS A 91 -8.87 41.68 -27.22
CA LYS A 91 -8.02 42.40 -28.18
C LYS A 91 -8.29 43.89 -27.91
N ASP A 92 -7.31 44.71 -28.27
CA ASP A 92 -7.22 46.17 -28.30
C ASP A 92 -8.52 46.96 -28.48
N LYS A 93 -8.62 48.09 -27.76
CA LYS A 93 -9.00 49.39 -28.33
C LYS A 93 -8.42 50.53 -27.48
#